data_AF-A0A963TEY2-F1
#
_entry.id   AF-A0A963TEY2-F1
#
_cell.length_a   1.000
_cell.length_b   1.000
_cell.length_c   1.000
_cell.angle_alpha   90.00
_cell.angle_beta   90.00
_cell.angle_gamma   90.00
#
_symmetry.space_group_name_H-M   'P 1'
#
loop_
_entity.id
_entity.type
_entity.pdbx_description
1 polymer ?
#
loop_
_entity_poly.entity_id
_entity_poly.type
_entity_poly.pdbx_seq_one_letter_code
_entity_poly.pdbx_strand_id
1 'polypeptide(L)'
;MKNYAGPPLEGNPREAEAWALTQAALRMKDAAATADREAMLGAARLNWRLWTIIQAELLAPDCPLPMDIRSNVLSLSNFIDKHTVTFISDPRPERLDVLININRELAGGLYTRPADAPAATAAEDGAEPPAGPPPSIKTSV
;
A
#
# COMPACT_ATOMS: atom_id res chain seq x y z
N MET A 1 13.11 -20.49 1.94
CA MET A 1 12.40 -19.87 0.79
C MET A 1 10.90 -19.94 1.03
N LYS A 2 10.16 -18.84 0.91
CA LYS A 2 8.69 -18.85 0.92
C LYS A 2 8.23 -19.25 -0.49
N ASN A 3 7.49 -20.34 -0.62
CA ASN A 3 7.02 -20.86 -1.91
C ASN A 3 5.72 -20.12 -2.31
N TYR A 4 5.80 -19.26 -3.33
CA TYR A 4 4.63 -18.56 -3.91
C TYR A 4 4.06 -19.27 -5.15
N ALA A 5 4.38 -20.57 -5.32
CA ALA A 5 4.12 -21.34 -6.54
C ALA A 5 2.64 -21.74 -6.73
N GLY A 6 1.79 -21.55 -5.72
CA GLY A 6 0.35 -21.83 -5.78
C GLY A 6 -0.47 -20.77 -5.06
N PRO A 7 -1.78 -20.67 -5.36
CA PRO A 7 -2.69 -19.80 -4.61
C PRO A 7 -2.69 -20.19 -3.12
N PRO A 8 -2.81 -19.22 -2.20
CA PRO A 8 -2.84 -19.50 -0.77
C PRO A 8 -4.08 -20.32 -0.39
N LEU A 9 -4.00 -20.98 0.77
CA LEU A 9 -5.07 -21.81 1.29
C LEU A 9 -6.34 -20.96 1.56
N GLU A 10 -7.51 -21.53 1.29
CA GLU A 10 -8.80 -20.91 1.60
C GLU A 10 -8.87 -20.55 3.10
N GLY A 11 -9.24 -19.31 3.42
CA GLY A 11 -9.39 -18.84 4.81
C GLY A 11 -8.40 -17.77 5.27
N ASN A 12 -7.45 -17.32 4.45
CA ASN A 12 -6.56 -16.19 4.77
C ASN A 12 -6.66 -15.06 3.72
N PRO A 13 -7.61 -14.11 3.86
CA PRO A 13 -7.83 -13.02 2.89
C PRO A 13 -6.59 -12.17 2.65
N ARG A 14 -5.82 -11.87 3.71
CA ARG A 14 -4.60 -11.05 3.62
C ARG A 14 -3.51 -11.71 2.78
N GLU A 15 -3.30 -13.02 2.96
CA GLU A 15 -2.35 -13.76 2.12
C GLU A 15 -2.84 -13.89 0.68
N ALA A 16 -4.16 -14.03 0.46
CA ALA A 16 -4.76 -14.04 -0.87
C ALA A 16 -4.54 -12.71 -1.61
N GLU A 17 -4.76 -11.57 -0.95
CA GLU A 17 -4.48 -10.23 -1.48
C GLU A 17 -2.98 -10.06 -1.80
N ALA A 18 -2.10 -10.42 -0.87
CA ALA A 18 -0.65 -10.35 -1.07
C ALA A 18 -0.19 -11.19 -2.27
N TRP A 19 -0.76 -12.38 -2.43
CA TRP A 19 -0.50 -13.24 -3.58
C TRP A 19 -1.03 -12.64 -4.87
N ALA A 20 -2.26 -12.13 -4.90
CA ALA A 20 -2.84 -11.49 -6.07
C ALA A 20 -1.99 -10.30 -6.57
N LEU A 21 -1.52 -9.45 -5.66
CA LEU A 21 -0.62 -8.33 -5.96
C LEU A 21 0.73 -8.82 -6.52
N THR A 22 1.33 -9.84 -5.89
CA THR A 22 2.56 -10.48 -6.38
C THR A 22 2.39 -11.02 -7.81
N GLN A 23 1.28 -11.70 -8.05
CA GLN A 23 0.93 -12.28 -9.33
C GLN A 23 0.68 -11.23 -10.43
N ALA A 24 0.07 -10.09 -10.08
CA ALA A 24 -0.08 -8.96 -10.99
C ALA A 24 1.28 -8.32 -11.34
N ALA A 25 2.15 -8.14 -10.34
CA ALA A 25 3.50 -7.61 -10.56
C ALA A 25 4.34 -8.50 -11.49
N LEU A 26 4.31 -9.82 -11.28
CA LEU A 26 5.01 -10.79 -12.13
C LEU A 26 4.51 -10.73 -13.58
N ARG A 27 3.18 -10.74 -13.80
CA ARG A 27 2.60 -10.63 -15.14
C ARG A 27 3.01 -9.36 -15.87
N MET A 28 2.99 -8.22 -15.17
CA MET A 28 3.43 -6.94 -15.77
C MET A 28 4.93 -6.96 -16.09
N LYS A 29 5.76 -7.54 -15.21
CA LYS A 29 7.20 -7.68 -15.45
C LYS A 29 7.49 -8.56 -16.67
N ASP A 30 6.81 -9.71 -16.78
CA ASP A 30 6.99 -10.64 -17.89
C ASP A 30 6.52 -10.00 -19.21
N ALA A 31 5.40 -9.27 -19.19
CA ALA A 31 4.92 -8.51 -20.35
C ALA A 31 5.87 -7.36 -20.74
N ALA A 32 6.46 -6.66 -19.76
CA ALA A 32 7.45 -5.62 -20.04
C ALA A 32 8.70 -6.18 -20.72
N ALA A 33 9.13 -7.40 -20.34
CA ALA A 33 10.31 -8.06 -20.91
C ALA A 33 10.14 -8.47 -22.38
N THR A 34 8.91 -8.70 -22.85
CA THR A 34 8.65 -9.00 -24.27
C THR A 34 8.55 -7.75 -25.13
N ALA A 35 8.32 -6.58 -24.52
CA ALA A 35 7.93 -5.32 -25.17
C ALA A 35 6.73 -5.45 -26.12
N ASP A 36 5.94 -6.53 -26.00
CA ASP A 36 4.74 -6.72 -26.80
C ASP A 36 3.60 -5.84 -26.27
N ARG A 37 3.06 -5.00 -27.16
CA ARG A 37 2.05 -4.01 -26.80
C ARG A 37 0.80 -4.63 -26.22
N GLU A 38 0.30 -5.72 -26.83
CA GLU A 38 -0.96 -6.33 -26.40
C GLU A 38 -0.79 -7.09 -25.08
N ALA A 39 0.33 -7.78 -24.88
CA ALA A 39 0.68 -8.40 -23.61
C ALA A 39 0.77 -7.36 -22.49
N MET A 40 1.43 -6.23 -22.74
CA MET A 40 1.54 -5.12 -21.79
C MET A 40 0.19 -4.51 -21.44
N LEU A 41 -0.66 -4.23 -22.42
CA LEU A 41 -2.02 -3.73 -22.20
C LEU A 41 -2.87 -4.75 -21.43
N GLY A 42 -2.77 -6.03 -21.76
CA GLY A 42 -3.46 -7.11 -21.07
C GLY A 42 -3.06 -7.17 -19.59
N ALA A 43 -1.76 -7.17 -19.30
CA ALA A 43 -1.25 -7.19 -17.93
C ALA A 43 -1.67 -5.95 -17.13
N ALA A 44 -1.58 -4.75 -17.73
CA ALA A 44 -2.02 -3.52 -17.08
C ALA A 44 -3.53 -3.51 -16.78
N ARG A 45 -4.37 -3.98 -17.71
CA ARG A 45 -5.82 -4.09 -17.49
C ARG A 45 -6.19 -5.09 -16.41
N LEU A 46 -5.50 -6.22 -16.33
CA LEU A 46 -5.69 -7.20 -15.26
C LEU A 46 -5.29 -6.62 -13.90
N ASN A 47 -4.16 -5.92 -13.83
CA ASN A 47 -3.75 -5.19 -12.63
C ASN A 47 -4.81 -4.14 -12.24
N TRP A 48 -5.32 -3.38 -13.21
CA TRP A 48 -6.32 -2.36 -12.95
C TRP A 48 -7.60 -2.93 -12.35
N ARG A 49 -8.08 -4.07 -12.89
CA ARG A 49 -9.23 -4.79 -12.35
C ARG A 49 -9.03 -5.25 -10.91
N LEU A 50 -7.83 -5.73 -10.56
CA LEU A 50 -7.49 -6.08 -9.17
C LEU A 50 -7.65 -4.86 -8.26
N TRP A 51 -7.13 -3.71 -8.69
CA TRP A 51 -7.23 -2.46 -7.93
C TRP A 51 -8.66 -1.92 -7.82
N THR A 52 -9.52 -2.13 -8.83
CA THR A 52 -10.95 -1.82 -8.73
C THR A 52 -11.64 -2.67 -7.66
N ILE A 53 -11.28 -3.95 -7.53
CA ILE A 53 -11.84 -4.83 -6.48
C ILE A 53 -11.40 -4.33 -5.09
N ILE A 54 -10.09 -4.07 -4.91
CA ILE A 54 -9.55 -3.51 -3.66
C ILE A 54 -10.24 -2.19 -3.32
N GLN A 55 -10.41 -1.29 -4.29
CA GLN A 55 -11.10 -0.02 -4.08
C GLN A 55 -12.56 -0.21 -3.65
N ALA A 56 -13.28 -1.16 -4.24
CA ALA A 56 -14.66 -1.48 -3.86
C ALA A 56 -14.75 -1.99 -2.40
N GLU A 57 -13.83 -2.87 -1.99
CA GLU A 57 -13.75 -3.38 -0.62
C GLU A 57 -13.43 -2.26 0.38
N LEU A 58 -12.55 -1.33 0.03
CA LEU A 58 -12.22 -0.17 0.86
C LEU A 58 -13.37 0.82 1.00
N LEU A 59 -14.26 0.90 0.02
CA LEU A 59 -15.44 1.77 0.03
C LEU A 59 -16.65 1.13 0.72
N ALA A 60 -16.59 -0.17 1.03
CA ALA A 60 -17.67 -0.87 1.70
C ALA A 60 -17.97 -0.24 3.08
N PRO A 61 -19.26 -0.11 3.48
CA PRO A 61 -19.63 0.47 4.77
C PRO A 61 -19.10 -0.30 5.99
N ASP A 62 -18.91 -1.61 5.83
CA ASP A 62 -18.45 -2.57 6.83
C ASP A 62 -16.94 -2.87 6.75
N CYS A 63 -16.19 -2.10 5.96
CA CYS A 63 -14.74 -2.24 5.86
C CYS A 63 -14.10 -2.11 7.26
N PRO A 64 -13.39 -3.14 7.76
CA PRO A 64 -12.86 -3.16 9.12
C PRO A 64 -11.58 -2.32 9.29
N LEU A 65 -11.05 -1.75 8.21
CA LEU A 65 -9.80 -0.98 8.25
C LEU A 65 -10.03 0.42 8.84
N PRO A 66 -9.07 0.95 9.63
CA PRO A 66 -9.07 2.33 10.08
C PRO A 66 -9.19 3.35 8.93
N MET A 67 -9.85 4.49 9.20
CA MET A 67 -10.18 5.49 8.18
C MET A 67 -8.93 6.10 7.51
N ASP A 68 -7.86 6.30 8.25
CA ASP A 68 -6.57 6.79 7.76
C ASP A 68 -5.93 5.79 6.79
N ILE A 69 -5.92 4.50 7.12
CA ILE A 69 -5.44 3.44 6.23
C ILE A 69 -6.29 3.37 4.96
N ARG A 70 -7.62 3.41 5.09
CA ARG A 70 -8.54 3.44 3.93
C ARG A 70 -8.23 4.63 3.02
N SER A 71 -8.09 5.83 3.60
CA SER A 71 -7.82 7.06 2.84
C SER A 71 -6.48 7.00 2.11
N ASN A 72 -5.45 6.46 2.75
CA ASN A 72 -4.13 6.29 2.15
C ASN A 72 -4.18 5.30 0.96
N VAL A 73 -4.84 4.16 1.11
CA VAL A 73 -4.94 3.17 0.03
C VAL A 73 -5.85 3.66 -1.10
N LEU A 74 -6.94 4.37 -0.80
CA LEU A 74 -7.79 5.00 -1.83
C LEU A 74 -7.03 6.07 -2.63
N SER A 75 -6.16 6.84 -1.98
CA SER A 75 -5.28 7.79 -2.67
C SER A 75 -4.32 7.09 -3.62
N LEU A 76 -3.82 5.91 -3.23
CA LEU A 76 -2.99 5.07 -4.09
C LEU A 76 -3.79 4.47 -5.25
N SER A 77 -5.02 4.01 -5.04
CA SER A 77 -5.92 3.56 -6.12
C SER A 77 -6.11 4.66 -7.17
N ASN A 78 -6.35 5.91 -6.74
CA ASN A 78 -6.50 7.05 -7.65
C ASN A 78 -5.23 7.32 -8.47
N PHE A 79 -4.04 7.15 -7.87
CA PHE A 79 -2.78 7.26 -8.61
C PHE A 79 -2.68 6.15 -9.68
N ILE A 80 -3.00 4.91 -9.32
CA ILE A 80 -2.93 3.76 -10.22
C ILE A 80 -3.91 3.89 -11.39
N ASP A 81 -5.13 4.37 -11.14
CA ASP A 81 -6.11 4.63 -12.19
C ASP A 81 -5.57 5.63 -13.22
N LYS A 82 -5.09 6.79 -12.75
CA LYS A 82 -4.53 7.85 -13.61
C LYS A 82 -3.32 7.37 -14.39
N HIS A 83 -2.41 6.65 -13.72
CA HIS A 83 -1.21 6.11 -14.34
C HIS A 83 -1.55 5.05 -15.38
N THR A 84 -2.50 4.17 -15.09
CA THR A 84 -2.94 3.11 -16.01
C THR A 84 -3.62 3.70 -17.25
N VAL A 85 -4.49 4.70 -17.10
CA VAL A 85 -5.09 5.40 -18.24
C VAL A 85 -4.01 6.02 -19.13
N THR A 86 -3.03 6.69 -18.52
CA THR A 86 -1.89 7.30 -19.23
C THR A 86 -1.03 6.24 -19.94
N PHE A 87 -0.83 5.09 -19.31
CA PHE A 87 -0.13 3.96 -19.87
C PHE A 87 -0.87 3.37 -21.07
N ILE A 88 -2.19 3.20 -21.01
CA ILE A 88 -2.98 2.65 -22.12
C ILE A 88 -2.85 3.51 -23.39
N SER A 89 -2.75 4.83 -23.23
CA SER A 89 -2.55 5.77 -24.34
C SER A 89 -1.15 5.71 -24.95
N ASP A 90 -0.12 5.40 -24.17
CA ASP A 90 1.28 5.29 -24.60
C ASP A 90 1.98 4.13 -23.85
N PRO A 91 1.78 2.87 -24.32
CA PRO A 91 2.28 1.70 -23.62
C PRO A 91 3.79 1.55 -23.84
N ARG A 92 4.56 1.82 -22.79
CA ARG A 92 6.02 1.68 -22.77
C ARG A 92 6.46 0.80 -21.60
N PRO A 93 7.39 -0.15 -21.78
CA PRO A 93 7.79 -1.08 -20.72
C PRO A 93 8.14 -0.40 -19.40
N GLU A 94 8.89 0.71 -19.46
CA GLU A 94 9.38 1.44 -18.27
C GLU A 94 8.24 2.09 -17.46
N ARG A 95 7.08 2.31 -18.09
CA ARG A 95 5.90 2.83 -17.39
C ARG A 95 5.20 1.76 -16.56
N LEU A 96 5.47 0.47 -16.77
CA LEU A 96 4.95 -0.59 -15.89
C LEU A 96 5.73 -0.68 -14.57
N ASP A 97 6.96 -0.18 -14.52
CA ASP A 97 7.85 -0.33 -13.36
C ASP A 97 7.25 0.22 -12.06
N VAL A 98 6.58 1.38 -12.13
CA VAL A 98 5.93 1.95 -10.94
C VAL A 98 4.79 1.09 -10.43
N LEU A 99 3.98 0.51 -11.32
CA LEU A 99 2.88 -0.39 -10.94
C LEU A 99 3.40 -1.71 -10.37
N ILE A 100 4.47 -2.25 -10.98
CA ILE A 100 5.17 -3.44 -10.51
C ILE A 100 5.71 -3.22 -9.10
N ASN A 101 6.39 -2.09 -8.87
CA ASN A 101 6.98 -1.76 -7.58
C ASN A 101 5.91 -1.59 -6.50
N ILE A 102 4.84 -0.83 -6.77
CA ILE A 102 3.74 -0.65 -5.81
C ILE A 102 3.17 -2.01 -5.36
N ASN A 103 2.87 -2.89 -6.30
CA ASN A 103 2.31 -4.20 -5.99
C ASN A 103 3.28 -5.07 -5.18
N ARG A 104 4.58 -5.03 -5.50
CA ARG A 104 5.60 -5.81 -4.77
C ARG A 104 5.78 -5.33 -3.34
N GLU A 105 5.84 -4.02 -3.11
CA GLU A 105 6.00 -3.45 -1.78
C GLU A 105 4.76 -3.70 -0.91
N LEU A 106 3.56 -3.51 -1.46
CA LEU A 106 2.32 -3.83 -0.75
C LEU A 106 2.20 -5.32 -0.42
N ALA A 107 2.49 -6.20 -1.38
CA ALA A 107 2.50 -7.63 -1.13
C ALA A 107 3.50 -7.99 -0.01
N GLY A 108 4.69 -7.40 -0.01
CA GLY A 108 5.70 -7.58 1.04
C GLY A 108 5.21 -7.16 2.43
N GLY A 109 4.52 -6.02 2.51
CA GLY A 109 3.89 -5.54 3.74
C GLY A 109 2.76 -6.46 4.22
N LEU A 110 1.93 -6.96 3.32
CA LEU A 110 0.83 -7.86 3.65
C LEU A 110 1.31 -9.25 4.09
N TYR A 111 2.41 -9.76 3.52
CA TYR A 111 3.06 -10.99 3.98
C TYR A 111 3.73 -10.86 5.36
N THR A 112 4.00 -9.63 5.81
CA THR A 112 4.49 -9.37 7.17
C THR A 112 3.31 -9.32 8.13
N ARG A 113 3.35 -10.12 9.20
CA ARG A 113 2.33 -10.09 10.25
C ARG A 113 2.58 -8.87 11.15
N PRO A 114 1.55 -8.12 11.57
CA PRO A 114 1.72 -6.96 12.44
C PRO A 114 2.43 -7.24 13.77
N ALA A 115 2.42 -8.49 14.25
CA ALA A 115 3.16 -8.90 15.44
C ALA A 115 4.70 -8.87 15.28
N ASP A 116 5.21 -8.80 14.05
CA ASP A 116 6.64 -8.73 13.73
C ASP A 116 7.09 -7.31 13.31
N ALA A 117 6.18 -6.33 13.31
CA ALA A 117 6.53 -4.93 13.12
C ALA A 117 6.88 -4.31 14.49
N PRO A 118 8.04 -3.67 14.68
CA PRO A 118 8.27 -2.90 15.88
C PRO A 118 7.18 -1.82 15.92
N ALA A 119 6.45 -1.77 17.03
CA ALA A 119 5.43 -0.76 17.27
C ALA A 119 6.05 0.60 16.95
N ALA A 120 5.56 1.23 15.88
CA ALA A 120 5.88 2.62 15.60
C ALA A 120 5.49 3.39 16.85
N THR A 121 6.51 3.90 17.53
CA THR A 121 6.44 4.61 18.81
C THR A 121 5.31 5.61 18.75
N ALA A 122 4.25 5.31 19.51
CA ALA A 122 3.14 6.21 19.72
C ALA A 122 3.69 7.51 20.32
N ALA A 123 3.33 8.61 19.65
CA ALA A 123 3.17 9.96 20.16
C ALA A 123 3.92 10.29 21.47
N GLU A 124 5.02 11.03 21.34
CA GLU A 124 5.41 11.96 22.40
C GLU A 124 4.38 13.10 22.41
N ASP A 125 3.37 12.91 23.26
CA ASP A 125 2.37 13.89 23.65
C ASP A 125 3.01 14.94 24.58
N GLY A 126 2.39 16.12 24.63
CA GLY A 126 3.01 17.40 24.98
C GLY A 126 3.82 17.49 26.29
N ALA A 127 5.04 18.02 26.16
CA ALA A 127 5.77 18.62 27.27
C ALA A 127 5.51 20.14 27.29
N GLU A 128 4.53 20.55 28.10
CA GLU A 128 4.32 21.94 28.51
C GLU A 128 5.56 22.45 29.27
N PRO A 129 6.11 23.65 28.97
CA PRO A 129 7.26 24.16 29.72
C PRO A 129 6.81 24.64 31.10
N PRO A 130 7.54 24.35 32.20
CA PRO A 130 7.15 24.83 33.51
C PRO A 130 7.34 26.35 33.60
N ALA A 131 6.24 27.07 33.79
CA ALA A 131 6.23 28.45 34.25
C ALA A 131 6.83 28.53 35.66
N GLY A 132 7.99 29.16 35.80
CA GLY A 132 8.61 29.42 37.11
C GLY A 132 7.80 30.47 37.91
N PRO A 133 7.67 30.33 39.24
CA PRO A 133 7.00 31.34 40.05
C PRO A 133 7.92 32.56 40.31
N PRO A 134 7.38 33.79 40.38
CA PRO A 134 8.18 34.98 40.70
C PRO A 134 8.57 35.04 42.19
N PRO A 135 9.63 35.81 42.55
CA PRO A 135 10.21 35.77 43.88
C PRO A 135 9.39 36.56 44.91
N SER A 136 9.29 36.03 46.12
CA SER A 136 8.80 36.77 47.30
C SER A 136 9.95 36.98 48.30
N ILE A 137 10.30 38.25 48.45
CA ILE A 137 11.24 38.80 49.42
C ILE A 137 10.63 38.68 50.83
N LYS A 138 11.41 38.20 51.81
CA LYS A 138 11.17 38.50 53.23
C LYS A 138 12.47 38.84 53.96
N THR A 139 12.48 40.08 54.43
CA THR A 139 13.38 40.74 55.38
C THR A 139 13.49 40.02 56.73
N SER A 140 14.70 39.88 57.24
CA SER A 140 15.16 39.88 58.66
C SER A 140 16.68 39.64 58.57
N VAL A 141 17.61 40.41 59.12
CA VAL A 141 17.69 41.23 60.34
C VAL A 141 18.52 42.49 60.02
#